data_AF-A0A6N2NKE0-F1
#
_entry.id   AF-A0A6N2NKE0-F1
#
_cell.length_a   1.000
_cell.length_b   1.000
_cell.length_c   1.000
_cell.angle_alpha   90.00
_cell.angle_beta   90.00
_cell.angle_gamma   90.00
#
_symmetry.space_group_name_H-M   'P 1'
#
loop_
_entity.id
_entity.type
_entity.pdbx_description
1 polymer ?
#
loop_
_entity_poly.entity_id
_entity_poly.type
_entity_poly.pdbx_seq_one_letter_code
_entity_poly.pdbx_strand_id
1 'polypeptide(L)'
;MISEITKKLKAYEIDPGVKVVVLKGNGKAFCAGGDVVASYICMVAGHWSYAASSYKKQVVLDYIVGTYGKPVVALIHGIVMGGGAGLSMNGALKIVTENTIINKCFSRKTVEEILSSLESEAGNRAEKWILEAIKSMKAASPISLKLSLKSIREGRTQSLDQCLARDYNICCHIMRRTVSTDYFEGTRAMLLDKENTPPKWEPARLELVSDEMVGRYFSRVDEDDWESLQLPPRSNSVDMMRPKL
;
A
#
# COMPACT_ATOMS: atom_id res chain seq x y z
N MET A 1 0.71 -16.52 9.80
CA MET A 1 0.42 -16.64 8.35
C MET A 1 1.61 -16.22 7.49
N ILE A 2 2.01 -14.93 7.49
CA ILE A 2 3.10 -14.40 6.65
C ILE A 2 4.38 -15.26 6.74
N SER A 3 4.85 -15.56 7.95
CA SER A 3 6.06 -16.37 8.17
C SER A 3 5.99 -17.77 7.54
N GLU A 4 4.82 -18.42 7.58
CA GLU A 4 4.64 -19.76 7.00
C GLU A 4 4.66 -19.71 5.47
N ILE A 5 4.00 -18.71 4.87
CA ILE A 5 4.03 -18.51 3.41
C ILE A 5 5.48 -18.25 2.97
N THR A 6 6.18 -17.35 3.65
CA THR A 6 7.60 -17.06 3.37
C THR A 6 8.47 -18.31 3.44
N LYS A 7 8.30 -19.14 4.48
CA LYS A 7 9.04 -20.40 4.65
C LYS A 7 8.77 -21.37 3.50
N LYS A 8 7.51 -21.53 3.10
CA LYS A 8 7.12 -22.42 2.00
C LYS A 8 7.63 -21.92 0.65
N LEU A 9 7.51 -20.62 0.36
CA LEU A 9 8.05 -20.03 -0.86
C LEU A 9 9.56 -20.23 -0.96
N LYS A 10 10.32 -20.02 0.12
CA LYS A 10 11.77 -20.29 0.11
C LYS A 10 12.10 -21.76 -0.18
N ALA A 11 11.35 -22.69 0.42
CA ALA A 11 11.54 -24.13 0.18
C ALA A 11 11.19 -24.54 -1.26
N TYR A 12 10.09 -24.03 -1.80
CA TYR A 12 9.63 -24.34 -3.16
C TYR A 12 10.52 -23.73 -4.24
N GLU A 13 11.23 -22.66 -3.95
CA GLU A 13 12.11 -22.01 -4.92
C GLU A 13 13.31 -22.90 -5.26
N ILE A 14 13.90 -23.55 -4.26
CA ILE A 14 15.08 -24.43 -4.45
C ILE A 14 14.73 -25.84 -4.92
N ASP A 15 13.47 -26.25 -4.80
CA ASP A 15 13.02 -27.59 -5.20
C ASP A 15 12.90 -27.70 -6.73
N PRO A 16 13.74 -28.48 -7.44
CA PRO A 16 13.67 -28.59 -8.89
C PRO A 16 12.38 -29.24 -9.40
N GLY A 17 11.65 -29.98 -8.56
CA GLY A 17 10.36 -30.58 -8.87
C GLY A 17 9.22 -29.57 -8.92
N VAL A 18 9.33 -28.46 -8.19
CA VAL A 18 8.33 -27.38 -8.24
C VAL A 18 8.58 -26.48 -9.44
N LYS A 19 7.59 -26.37 -10.33
CA LYS A 19 7.67 -25.53 -11.56
C LYS A 19 6.84 -24.26 -11.49
N VAL A 20 5.74 -24.28 -10.74
CA VAL A 20 4.81 -23.16 -10.57
C VAL A 20 4.29 -23.19 -9.13
N VAL A 21 4.11 -22.01 -8.53
CA VAL A 21 3.43 -21.87 -7.23
C VAL A 21 2.08 -21.20 -7.44
N VAL A 22 1.03 -21.80 -6.87
CA VAL A 22 -0.33 -21.25 -6.94
C VAL A 22 -0.77 -20.77 -5.56
N LEU A 23 -1.13 -19.50 -5.45
CA LEU A 23 -1.74 -18.92 -4.26
C LEU A 23 -3.26 -18.91 -4.43
N LYS A 24 -3.97 -19.44 -3.42
CA LYS A 24 -5.44 -19.53 -3.42
C LYS A 24 -5.96 -19.20 -2.02
N GLY A 25 -7.01 -18.39 -1.94
CA GLY A 25 -7.75 -18.16 -0.70
C GLY A 25 -8.72 -19.28 -0.37
N ASN A 26 -9.17 -19.33 0.88
CA ASN A 26 -10.19 -20.28 1.32
C ASN A 26 -11.53 -19.55 1.54
N GLY A 27 -12.59 -20.00 0.85
CA GLY A 27 -13.93 -19.43 0.98
C GLY A 27 -14.20 -18.23 0.06
N LYS A 28 -14.96 -17.24 0.56
CA LYS A 28 -15.53 -16.14 -0.23
C LYS A 28 -14.54 -15.01 -0.57
N ALA A 29 -13.32 -15.05 -0.07
CA ALA A 29 -12.30 -14.03 -0.30
C ALA A 29 -10.94 -14.68 -0.53
N PHE A 30 -10.13 -14.02 -1.36
CA PHE A 30 -8.74 -14.42 -1.55
C PHE A 30 -7.88 -13.95 -0.38
N CYS A 31 -7.96 -12.65 -0.03
CA CYS A 31 -7.31 -12.07 1.14
C CYS A 31 -7.93 -10.70 1.46
N ALA A 32 -8.57 -10.57 2.63
CA ALA A 32 -9.29 -9.36 3.03
C ALA A 32 -8.42 -8.31 3.76
N GLY A 33 -7.10 -8.37 3.60
CA GLY A 33 -6.15 -7.45 4.24
C GLY A 33 -5.40 -8.04 5.43
N GLY A 34 -4.56 -7.20 6.04
CA GLY A 34 -3.85 -7.53 7.27
C GLY A 34 -4.70 -7.25 8.51
N ASP A 35 -4.22 -7.69 9.67
CA ASP A 35 -4.90 -7.46 10.95
C ASP A 35 -4.65 -6.04 11.47
N VAL A 36 -5.38 -5.08 10.89
CA VAL A 36 -5.30 -3.65 11.21
C VAL A 36 -5.80 -3.39 12.63
N VAL A 37 -6.82 -4.12 13.11
CA VAL A 37 -7.39 -3.95 14.44
C VAL A 37 -6.39 -4.39 15.52
N ALA A 38 -5.78 -5.56 15.40
CA ALA A 38 -4.75 -5.99 16.35
C ALA A 38 -3.55 -5.04 16.35
N SER A 39 -3.13 -4.59 15.15
CA SER A 39 -2.05 -3.60 15.01
C SER A 39 -2.39 -2.30 15.74
N TYR A 40 -3.61 -1.78 15.57
CA TYR A 40 -4.11 -0.58 16.25
C TYR A 40 -4.06 -0.74 17.77
N ILE A 41 -4.56 -1.85 18.31
CA ILE A 41 -4.57 -2.11 19.76
C ILE A 41 -3.14 -2.10 20.31
N CYS A 42 -2.21 -2.81 19.67
CA CYS A 42 -0.80 -2.82 20.08
C CYS A 42 -0.18 -1.42 20.04
N MET A 43 -0.43 -0.66 18.97
CA MET A 43 0.12 0.69 18.83
C MET A 43 -0.45 1.67 19.86
N VAL A 44 -1.75 1.59 20.17
CA VAL A 44 -2.38 2.40 21.24
C VAL A 44 -1.81 2.05 22.61
N ALA A 45 -1.46 0.79 22.86
CA ALA A 45 -0.79 0.34 24.07
C ALA A 45 0.71 0.71 24.14
N GLY A 46 1.23 1.47 23.17
CA GLY A 46 2.64 1.88 23.10
C GLY A 46 3.58 0.86 22.44
N HIS A 47 3.07 -0.28 22.00
CA HIS A 47 3.84 -1.35 21.36
C HIS A 47 3.88 -1.20 19.83
N TRP A 48 4.27 -0.04 19.33
CA TRP A 48 4.33 0.25 17.90
C TRP A 48 5.37 -0.61 17.14
N SER A 49 6.45 -1.01 17.81
CA SER A 49 7.49 -1.88 17.26
C SER A 49 6.97 -3.27 16.84
N TYR A 50 5.92 -3.76 17.51
CA TYR A 50 5.24 -5.01 17.12
C TYR A 50 4.54 -4.89 15.76
N ALA A 51 3.81 -3.79 15.55
CA ALA A 51 3.15 -3.50 14.28
C ALA A 51 4.19 -3.31 13.17
N ALA A 52 5.29 -2.61 13.46
CA ALA A 52 6.40 -2.41 12.52
C ALA A 52 7.08 -3.73 12.15
N SER A 53 7.36 -4.61 13.14
CA SER A 53 7.92 -5.94 12.90
C SER A 53 7.00 -6.83 12.06
N SER A 54 5.68 -6.74 12.30
CA SER A 54 4.68 -7.47 11.51
C SER A 54 4.63 -6.96 10.07
N TYR A 55 4.70 -5.65 9.86
CA TYR A 55 4.75 -5.05 8.52
C TYR A 55 6.07 -5.33 7.80
N LYS A 56 7.21 -5.34 8.52
CA LYS A 56 8.51 -5.77 7.99
C LYS A 56 8.42 -7.16 7.37
N LYS A 57 7.74 -8.10 8.03
CA LYS A 57 7.52 -9.46 7.50
C LYS A 57 6.67 -9.44 6.23
N GLN A 58 5.64 -8.59 6.16
CA GLN A 58 4.79 -8.44 4.97
C GLN A 58 5.60 -7.91 3.78
N VAL A 59 6.36 -6.83 4.00
CA VAL A 59 7.21 -6.21 2.98
C VAL A 59 8.25 -7.20 2.43
N VAL A 60 8.88 -8.00 3.32
CA VAL A 60 9.82 -9.06 2.91
C VAL A 60 9.12 -10.14 2.08
N LEU A 61 7.88 -10.51 2.42
CA LEU A 61 7.11 -11.48 1.64
C LEU A 61 6.77 -10.93 0.25
N ASP A 62 6.31 -9.68 0.16
CA ASP A 62 6.01 -9.02 -1.11
C ASP A 62 7.25 -8.92 -2.01
N TYR A 63 8.42 -8.61 -1.43
CA TYR A 63 9.70 -8.62 -2.13
C TYR A 63 10.06 -10.02 -2.67
N ILE A 64 9.87 -11.07 -1.87
CA ILE A 64 10.12 -12.45 -2.29
C ILE A 64 9.20 -12.84 -3.45
N VAL A 65 7.92 -12.49 -3.37
CA VAL A 65 6.95 -12.77 -4.44
C VAL A 65 7.29 -12.00 -5.73
N GLY A 66 7.64 -10.72 -5.63
CA GLY A 66 8.00 -9.89 -6.78
C GLY A 66 9.34 -10.25 -7.43
N THR A 67 10.24 -10.90 -6.70
CA THR A 67 11.55 -11.38 -7.19
C THR A 67 11.64 -12.90 -7.25
N TYR A 68 10.50 -13.58 -7.29
CA TYR A 68 10.46 -15.04 -7.22
C TYR A 68 10.99 -15.66 -8.51
N GLY A 69 11.86 -16.66 -8.40
CA GLY A 69 12.51 -17.26 -9.57
C GLY A 69 11.65 -18.19 -10.40
N LYS A 70 10.41 -18.44 -9.96
CA LYS A 70 9.43 -19.30 -10.63
C LYS A 70 8.12 -18.55 -10.83
N PRO A 71 7.27 -18.94 -11.80
CA PRO A 71 5.95 -18.35 -11.93
C PRO A 71 5.12 -18.53 -10.64
N VAL A 72 4.65 -17.41 -10.09
CA VAL A 72 3.66 -17.36 -9.01
C VAL A 72 2.32 -16.91 -9.60
N VAL A 73 1.29 -17.73 -9.46
CA VAL A 73 -0.06 -17.46 -9.96
C VAL A 73 -1.00 -17.28 -8.77
N ALA A 74 -1.64 -16.11 -8.67
CA ALA A 74 -2.67 -15.86 -7.67
C ALA A 74 -4.06 -16.10 -8.27
N LEU A 75 -4.81 -17.06 -7.72
CA LEU A 75 -6.21 -17.29 -8.06
C LEU A 75 -7.08 -16.31 -7.28
N ILE A 76 -7.22 -15.10 -7.82
CA ILE A 76 -8.00 -14.02 -7.23
C ILE A 76 -9.50 -14.32 -7.36
N HIS A 77 -10.06 -14.99 -6.35
CA HIS A 77 -11.50 -15.22 -6.22
C HIS A 77 -12.05 -14.51 -4.99
N GLY A 78 -13.02 -13.61 -5.20
CA GLY A 78 -13.62 -12.81 -4.12
C GLY A 78 -12.79 -11.57 -3.75
N ILE A 79 -12.94 -11.10 -2.52
CA ILE A 79 -12.34 -9.83 -2.05
C ILE A 79 -10.81 -9.93 -1.96
N VAL A 80 -10.11 -8.91 -2.47
CA VAL A 80 -8.68 -8.65 -2.30
C VAL A 80 -8.47 -7.22 -1.80
N MET A 81 -7.91 -7.05 -0.60
CA MET A 81 -7.62 -5.75 -0.01
C MET A 81 -6.29 -5.78 0.75
N GLY A 82 -5.66 -4.62 0.94
CA GLY A 82 -4.42 -4.46 1.73
C GLY A 82 -3.29 -5.40 1.28
N GLY A 83 -2.71 -6.13 2.23
CA GLY A 83 -1.62 -7.10 1.95
C GLY A 83 -1.96 -8.18 0.91
N GLY A 84 -3.25 -8.50 0.72
CA GLY A 84 -3.70 -9.41 -0.34
C GLY A 84 -3.41 -8.90 -1.75
N ALA A 85 -3.45 -7.58 -1.94
CA ALA A 85 -3.10 -6.95 -3.20
C ALA A 85 -1.58 -7.03 -3.45
N GLY A 86 -0.75 -6.84 -2.41
CA GLY A 86 0.72 -7.02 -2.51
C GLY A 86 1.12 -8.42 -2.99
N LEU A 87 0.44 -9.46 -2.50
CA LEU A 87 0.70 -10.85 -2.88
C LEU A 87 0.25 -11.23 -4.29
N SER A 88 -0.70 -10.51 -4.87
CA SER A 88 -1.34 -10.85 -6.14
C SER A 88 -0.92 -9.94 -7.30
N MET A 89 -0.62 -8.67 -7.02
CA MET A 89 -0.28 -7.64 -8.03
C MET A 89 1.19 -7.69 -8.47
N ASN A 90 2.05 -8.43 -7.76
CA ASN A 90 3.45 -8.66 -8.12
C ASN A 90 3.64 -9.87 -9.05
N GLY A 91 2.56 -10.56 -9.44
CA GLY A 91 2.60 -11.67 -10.39
C GLY A 91 3.04 -11.27 -11.80
N ALA A 92 3.57 -12.24 -12.55
CA ALA A 92 4.21 -12.02 -13.85
C ALA A 92 3.27 -11.57 -14.99
N LEU A 93 1.96 -11.75 -14.86
CA LEU A 93 0.99 -11.44 -15.93
C LEU A 93 0.00 -10.36 -15.47
N LYS A 94 -0.08 -9.26 -16.25
CA LYS A 94 -0.99 -8.12 -16.02
C LYS A 94 -1.64 -7.75 -17.34
N ILE A 95 -2.97 -7.65 -17.39
CA ILE A 95 -3.72 -7.16 -18.55
C ILE A 95 -4.40 -5.86 -18.12
N VAL A 96 -4.01 -4.74 -18.74
CA VAL A 96 -4.57 -3.40 -18.49
C VAL A 96 -4.94 -2.80 -19.84
N THR A 97 -6.16 -2.28 -19.96
CA THR A 97 -6.70 -1.69 -21.20
C THR A 97 -6.54 -0.16 -21.19
N GLU A 98 -6.52 0.47 -22.36
CA GLU A 98 -6.51 1.93 -22.50
C GLU A 98 -7.81 2.57 -21.98
N ASN A 99 -7.72 3.37 -20.91
CA ASN A 99 -8.85 4.19 -20.43
C ASN A 99 -8.47 5.68 -20.42
N THR A 100 -9.00 6.42 -21.39
CA THR A 100 -8.62 7.81 -21.72
C THR A 100 -9.03 8.84 -20.65
N ILE A 101 -10.04 8.56 -19.81
CA ILE A 101 -10.48 9.48 -18.73
C ILE A 101 -9.63 9.33 -17.47
N ILE A 102 -9.31 8.10 -17.06
CA ILE A 102 -8.45 7.85 -15.89
C ILE A 102 -7.09 8.51 -16.12
N ASN A 103 -6.48 8.30 -17.30
CA ASN A 103 -5.21 8.95 -17.64
C ASN A 103 -5.32 10.47 -17.66
N LYS A 104 -6.40 11.04 -18.21
CA LYS A 104 -6.63 12.49 -18.23
C LYS A 104 -6.73 13.08 -16.81
N CYS A 105 -7.53 12.47 -15.94
CA CYS A 105 -7.78 13.01 -14.60
C CYS A 105 -6.65 12.72 -13.61
N PHE A 106 -6.06 11.52 -13.62
CA PHE A 106 -5.06 11.09 -12.64
C PHE A 106 -3.61 11.32 -13.09
N SER A 107 -3.35 11.96 -14.24
CA SER A 107 -2.01 12.37 -14.67
C SER A 107 -1.52 13.68 -14.04
N ARG A 108 -2.41 14.41 -13.35
CA ARG A 108 -2.09 15.70 -12.72
C ARG A 108 -1.02 15.57 -11.63
N LYS A 109 -0.42 16.70 -11.26
CA LYS A 109 0.72 16.75 -10.33
C LYS A 109 0.27 16.72 -8.87
N THR A 110 -0.87 17.33 -8.56
CA THR A 110 -1.41 17.42 -7.19
C THR A 110 -2.76 16.74 -7.05
N VAL A 111 -3.16 16.41 -5.82
CA VAL A 111 -4.46 15.79 -5.54
C VAL A 111 -5.59 16.75 -5.87
N GLU A 112 -5.38 18.04 -5.60
CA GLU A 112 -6.30 19.14 -5.89
C GLU A 112 -6.58 19.23 -7.40
N GLU A 113 -5.54 19.16 -8.24
CA GLU A 113 -5.70 19.15 -9.69
C GLU A 113 -6.42 17.88 -10.19
N ILE A 114 -6.17 16.71 -9.57
CA ILE A 114 -6.88 15.47 -9.89
C ILE A 114 -8.38 15.62 -9.60
N LEU A 115 -8.72 16.10 -8.41
CA LEU A 115 -10.11 16.35 -8.01
C LEU A 115 -10.80 17.35 -8.93
N SER A 116 -10.16 18.49 -9.21
CA SER A 116 -10.71 19.49 -10.12
C SER A 116 -10.93 18.91 -11.52
N SER A 117 -9.99 18.08 -12.02
CA SER A 117 -10.15 17.41 -13.31
C SER A 117 -11.28 16.38 -13.31
N LEU A 118 -11.50 15.66 -12.21
CA LEU A 118 -12.64 14.73 -12.08
C LEU A 118 -13.98 15.49 -12.02
N GLU A 119 -14.05 16.58 -11.27
CA GLU A 119 -15.25 17.41 -11.14
C GLU A 119 -15.64 18.05 -12.49
N SER A 120 -14.66 18.52 -13.25
CA SER A 120 -14.87 19.01 -14.62
C SER A 120 -15.42 17.92 -15.54
N GLU A 121 -14.85 16.71 -15.50
CA GLU A 121 -15.37 15.61 -16.31
C GLU A 121 -16.76 15.15 -15.86
N ALA A 122 -17.07 15.16 -14.55
CA ALA A 122 -18.39 14.83 -14.04
C ALA A 122 -19.47 15.81 -14.53
N GLY A 123 -19.13 17.09 -14.70
CA GLY A 123 -20.02 18.10 -15.30
C GLY A 123 -20.23 17.90 -16.81
N ASN A 124 -19.21 17.39 -17.51
CA ASN A 124 -19.27 17.14 -18.95
C ASN A 124 -19.92 15.79 -19.31
N ARG A 125 -19.75 14.78 -18.45
CA ARG A 125 -20.19 13.40 -18.62
C ARG A 125 -20.63 12.85 -17.27
N ALA A 126 -21.91 12.49 -17.15
CA ALA A 126 -22.48 11.94 -15.91
C ALA A 126 -22.11 10.44 -15.71
N GLU A 127 -20.82 10.11 -15.77
CA GLU A 127 -20.36 8.75 -15.50
C GLU A 127 -20.36 8.50 -13.99
N LYS A 128 -21.16 7.53 -13.55
CA LYS A 128 -21.38 7.20 -12.13
C LYS A 128 -20.07 6.97 -11.37
N TRP A 129 -19.10 6.30 -11.97
CA TRP A 129 -17.82 6.00 -11.32
C TRP A 129 -17.01 7.27 -10.99
N ILE A 130 -17.13 8.35 -11.79
CA ILE A 130 -16.43 9.62 -11.55
C ILE A 130 -16.99 10.27 -10.28
N LEU A 131 -18.32 10.31 -10.14
CA LEU A 131 -19.00 10.85 -8.96
C LEU A 131 -18.66 10.03 -7.71
N GLU A 132 -18.60 8.70 -7.83
CA GLU A 132 -18.20 7.82 -6.73
C GLU A 132 -16.72 8.01 -6.35
N ALA A 133 -15.83 8.20 -7.33
CA ALA A 133 -14.42 8.50 -7.09
C ALA A 133 -14.24 9.85 -6.37
N ILE A 134 -14.92 10.91 -6.81
CA ILE A 134 -14.91 12.22 -6.15
C ILE A 134 -15.41 12.10 -4.70
N LYS A 135 -16.55 11.43 -4.49
CA LYS A 135 -17.11 11.21 -3.16
C LYS A 135 -16.11 10.45 -2.27
N SER A 136 -15.50 9.40 -2.79
CA SER A 136 -14.51 8.60 -2.05
C SER A 136 -13.27 9.42 -1.69
N MET A 137 -12.73 10.20 -2.63
CA MET A 137 -11.58 11.05 -2.39
C MET A 137 -11.89 12.14 -1.36
N LYS A 138 -13.05 12.81 -1.44
CA LYS A 138 -13.45 13.83 -0.47
C LYS A 138 -13.70 13.30 0.94
N ALA A 139 -14.04 12.02 1.08
CA ALA A 139 -14.22 11.38 2.37
C ALA A 139 -12.90 10.87 3.00
N ALA A 140 -11.84 10.73 2.20
CA ALA A 140 -10.56 10.20 2.65
C ALA A 140 -9.72 11.23 3.41
N SER A 141 -8.74 10.75 4.18
CA SER A 141 -7.74 11.59 4.85
C SER A 141 -6.96 12.43 3.82
N PRO A 142 -6.96 13.78 3.93
CA PRO A 142 -6.24 14.64 3.00
C PRO A 142 -4.74 14.36 2.95
N ILE A 143 -4.12 14.11 4.11
CA ILE A 143 -2.69 13.80 4.18
C ILE A 143 -2.37 12.44 3.56
N SER A 144 -3.25 11.45 3.74
CA SER A 144 -3.11 10.13 3.12
C SER A 144 -3.19 10.18 1.60
N LEU A 145 -4.06 11.02 1.02
CA LEU A 145 -4.15 11.23 -0.43
C LEU A 145 -2.85 11.80 -1.00
N LYS A 146 -2.29 12.86 -0.39
CA LYS A 146 -1.04 13.47 -0.85
C LYS A 146 0.16 12.54 -0.68
N LEU A 147 0.22 11.84 0.45
CA LEU A 147 1.23 10.81 0.73
C LEU A 147 1.22 9.70 -0.34
N SER A 148 0.03 9.19 -0.66
CA SER A 148 -0.16 8.15 -1.68
C SER A 148 0.26 8.63 -3.06
N LEU A 149 -0.16 9.84 -3.46
CA LEU A 149 0.23 10.42 -4.75
C LEU A 149 1.76 10.55 -4.84
N LYS A 150 2.41 11.12 -3.83
CA LYS A 150 3.87 11.27 -3.81
C LYS A 150 4.61 9.93 -3.88
N SER A 151 4.19 8.93 -3.08
CA SER A 151 4.77 7.59 -3.13
C SER A 151 4.64 6.94 -4.52
N ILE A 152 3.47 7.05 -5.15
CA ILE A 152 3.27 6.55 -6.53
C ILE A 152 4.19 7.27 -7.52
N ARG A 153 4.32 8.59 -7.42
CA ARG A 153 5.15 9.38 -8.36
C ARG A 153 6.64 9.08 -8.22
N GLU A 154 7.16 9.02 -7.01
CA GLU A 154 8.57 8.67 -6.76
C GLU A 154 8.88 7.21 -7.10
N GLY A 155 7.92 6.30 -6.90
CA GLY A 155 8.10 4.88 -7.18
C GLY A 155 8.30 4.57 -8.67
N ARG A 156 7.86 5.46 -9.56
CA ARG A 156 8.00 5.27 -11.02
C ARG A 156 9.44 5.21 -11.51
N THR A 157 10.38 5.79 -10.77
CA THR A 157 11.80 5.83 -11.15
C THR A 157 12.67 4.98 -10.22
N GLN A 158 12.06 4.21 -9.33
CA GLN A 158 12.73 3.40 -8.31
C GLN A 158 12.60 1.92 -8.62
N SER A 159 13.56 1.14 -8.14
CA SER A 159 13.44 -0.31 -8.11
C SER A 159 12.45 -0.77 -7.03
N LEU A 160 12.04 -2.04 -7.08
CA LEU A 160 11.11 -2.61 -6.10
C LEU A 160 11.66 -2.51 -4.68
N ASP A 161 12.94 -2.82 -4.46
CA ASP A 161 13.60 -2.72 -3.15
C ASP A 161 13.59 -1.28 -2.61
N GLN A 162 13.86 -0.29 -3.45
CA GLN A 162 13.80 1.13 -3.09
C GLN A 162 12.37 1.56 -2.72
N CYS A 163 11.37 1.14 -3.51
CA CYS A 163 9.96 1.42 -3.20
C CYS A 163 9.55 0.80 -1.86
N LEU A 164 9.89 -0.46 -1.63
CA LEU A 164 9.55 -1.18 -0.40
C LEU A 164 10.27 -0.61 0.83
N ALA A 165 11.53 -0.20 0.70
CA ALA A 165 12.26 0.48 1.77
C ALA A 165 11.61 1.83 2.14
N ARG A 166 11.21 2.60 1.14
CA ARG A 166 10.49 3.87 1.35
C ARG A 166 9.12 3.65 2.00
N ASP A 167 8.33 2.72 1.48
CA ASP A 167 7.00 2.41 2.01
C ASP A 167 7.09 1.87 3.45
N TYR A 168 8.15 1.11 3.76
CA TYR A 168 8.46 0.71 5.14
C TYR A 168 8.71 1.92 6.05
N ASN A 169 9.54 2.87 5.63
CA ASN A 169 9.80 4.09 6.42
C ASN A 169 8.54 4.93 6.64
N ILE A 170 7.73 5.13 5.59
CA ILE A 170 6.44 5.83 5.67
C ILE A 170 5.54 5.16 6.72
N CYS A 171 5.39 3.85 6.66
CA CYS A 171 4.57 3.11 7.62
C CYS A 171 5.10 3.23 9.05
N CYS A 172 6.42 3.31 9.26
CA CYS A 172 6.98 3.51 10.59
C CYS A 172 6.59 4.87 11.17
N HIS A 173 6.65 5.94 10.38
CA HIS A 173 6.15 7.27 10.79
C HIS A 173 4.65 7.23 11.12
N ILE A 174 3.84 6.52 10.33
CA ILE A 174 2.40 6.33 10.60
C ILE A 174 2.18 5.63 11.94
N MET A 175 2.85 4.49 12.16
CA MET A 175 2.69 3.68 13.37
C MET A 175 3.10 4.42 14.64
N ARG A 176 4.12 5.30 14.52
CA ARG A 176 4.64 6.13 15.61
C ARG A 176 3.89 7.44 15.82
N ARG A 177 2.92 7.77 14.95
CA ARG A 177 2.17 9.05 14.99
C ARG A 177 3.07 10.29 14.95
N THR A 178 4.21 10.23 14.26
CA THR A 178 5.18 11.35 14.27
C THR A 178 4.72 12.55 13.44
N VAL A 179 3.73 12.37 12.57
CA VAL A 179 3.26 13.43 11.66
C VAL A 179 1.75 13.65 11.76
N SER A 180 0.93 12.60 11.71
CA SER A 180 -0.53 12.68 11.87
C SER A 180 -1.08 11.46 12.61
N THR A 181 -2.26 11.63 13.20
CA THR A 181 -3.04 10.60 13.88
C THR A 181 -4.13 10.00 12.98
N ASP A 182 -4.26 10.43 11.73
CA ASP A 182 -5.34 10.04 10.81
C ASP A 182 -5.47 8.53 10.62
N TYR A 183 -4.36 7.78 10.65
CA TYR A 183 -4.42 6.32 10.60
C TYR A 183 -5.24 5.73 11.77
N PHE A 184 -5.05 6.28 12.97
CA PHE A 184 -5.74 5.84 14.18
C PHE A 184 -7.19 6.29 14.19
N GLU A 185 -7.45 7.53 13.77
CA GLU A 185 -8.81 8.05 13.69
C GLU A 185 -9.61 7.32 12.62
N GLY A 186 -9.00 7.01 11.47
CA GLY A 186 -9.64 6.23 10.41
C GLY A 186 -9.92 4.80 10.84
N THR A 187 -8.96 4.16 11.53
CA THR A 187 -9.17 2.82 12.10
C THR A 187 -10.30 2.82 13.12
N ARG A 188 -10.32 3.81 14.03
CA ARG A 188 -11.41 3.98 15.00
C ARG A 188 -12.75 4.11 14.28
N ALA A 189 -12.88 5.08 13.36
CA ALA A 189 -14.12 5.39 12.67
C ALA A 189 -14.66 4.21 11.85
N MET A 190 -13.79 3.50 11.13
CA MET A 190 -14.21 2.51 10.14
C MET A 190 -14.31 1.09 10.69
N LEU A 191 -13.50 0.74 11.71
CA LEU A 191 -13.37 -0.66 12.17
C LEU A 191 -13.82 -0.87 13.61
N LEU A 192 -13.87 0.17 14.44
CA LEU A 192 -14.15 0.03 15.88
C LEU A 192 -15.45 0.71 16.31
N ASP A 193 -15.81 1.81 15.66
CA ASP A 193 -16.99 2.59 15.99
C ASP A 193 -18.27 1.97 15.42
N LYS A 194 -19.17 1.55 16.31
CA LYS A 194 -20.45 0.95 15.94
C LYS A 194 -21.51 2.00 15.59
N GLU A 195 -21.32 3.24 16.01
CA GLU A 195 -22.22 4.36 15.74
C GLU A 195 -21.94 5.00 14.37
N ASN A 196 -20.94 4.50 13.62
CA ASN A 196 -20.52 5.00 12.31
C ASN A 196 -20.21 6.51 12.31
N THR A 197 -19.59 7.02 13.39
CA THR A 197 -19.21 8.43 13.47
C THR A 197 -18.11 8.71 12.45
N PRO A 198 -18.30 9.69 11.54
CA PRO A 198 -17.30 10.02 10.54
C PRO A 198 -15.94 10.35 11.17
N PRO A 199 -14.84 9.96 10.51
CA PRO A 199 -13.50 10.27 11.00
C PRO A 199 -13.25 11.77 11.01
N LYS A 200 -12.55 12.24 12.04
CA LYS A 200 -12.11 13.63 12.19
C LYS A 200 -10.66 13.80 11.74
N TRP A 201 -10.47 14.04 10.45
CA TRP A 201 -9.14 14.18 9.85
C TRP A 201 -8.41 15.44 10.32
N GLU A 202 -7.10 15.30 10.56
CA GLU A 202 -6.20 16.39 10.90
C GLU A 202 -4.90 16.27 10.06
N PRO A 203 -4.69 17.17 9.07
CA PRO A 203 -5.55 18.31 8.71
C PRO A 203 -6.87 17.93 8.00
N ALA A 204 -7.93 18.69 8.25
CA ALA A 204 -9.28 18.39 7.73
C ALA A 204 -9.49 18.65 6.23
N ARG A 205 -8.58 19.37 5.56
CA ARG A 205 -8.70 19.76 4.14
C ARG A 205 -7.35 19.71 3.42
N LEU A 206 -7.39 19.50 2.11
CA LEU A 206 -6.19 19.33 1.28
C LEU A 206 -5.26 20.54 1.31
N GLU A 207 -5.82 21.75 1.34
CA GLU A 207 -5.04 23.01 1.30
C GLU A 207 -4.23 23.25 2.58
N LEU A 208 -4.58 22.56 3.68
CA LEU A 208 -3.85 22.63 4.94
C LEU A 208 -2.70 21.63 5.02
N VAL A 209 -2.63 20.66 4.12
CA VAL A 209 -1.54 19.69 4.09
C VAL A 209 -0.36 20.29 3.32
N SER A 210 0.70 20.66 4.05
CA SER A 210 1.92 21.21 3.45
C SER A 210 2.84 20.11 2.90
N ASP A 211 3.68 20.47 1.92
CA ASP A 211 4.71 19.57 1.39
C ASP A 211 5.72 19.14 2.46
N GLU A 212 5.96 20.00 3.46
CA GLU A 212 6.79 19.67 4.61
C GLU A 212 6.19 18.54 5.45
N MET A 213 4.89 18.60 5.77
CA MET A 213 4.20 17.54 6.50
C MET A 213 4.31 16.21 5.75
N VAL A 214 4.08 16.23 4.43
CA VAL A 214 4.21 15.03 3.60
C VAL A 214 5.66 14.56 3.57
N GLY A 215 6.63 15.48 3.41
CA GLY A 215 8.06 15.18 3.35
C GLY A 215 8.61 14.48 4.60
N ARG A 216 8.07 14.80 5.80
CA ARG A 216 8.43 14.12 7.06
C ARG A 216 8.08 12.63 7.08
N TYR A 217 7.16 12.14 6.24
CA TYR A 217 6.94 10.69 6.12
C TYR A 217 8.06 9.96 5.35
N PHE A 218 8.85 10.69 4.57
CA PHE A 218 9.91 10.14 3.72
C PHE A 218 11.30 10.34 4.34
N SER A 219 11.40 11.07 5.46
CA SER A 219 12.65 11.19 6.21
C SER A 219 13.06 9.86 6.85
N ARG A 220 14.33 9.77 7.26
CA ARG A 220 14.79 8.62 8.03
C ARG A 220 14.15 8.65 9.41
N VAL A 221 13.98 7.46 9.98
CA VAL A 221 13.59 7.30 11.39
C VAL A 221 14.87 7.38 12.20
N ASP A 222 15.04 8.49 12.93
CA ASP A 222 16.22 8.76 13.75
C ASP A 222 15.98 8.26 15.19
N GLU A 223 16.25 6.96 15.43
CA GLU A 223 16.32 6.36 16.77
C GLU A 223 17.51 5.40 16.86
N ASP A 224 18.18 5.38 18.01
CA ASP A 224 19.47 4.71 18.22
C ASP A 224 19.42 3.18 17.97
N ASP A 225 18.28 2.54 18.19
CA ASP A 225 18.07 1.10 18.00
C ASP A 225 17.33 0.75 16.70
N TRP A 226 17.14 1.71 15.80
CA TRP A 226 16.32 1.51 14.61
C TRP A 226 17.11 0.98 13.41
N GLU A 227 16.86 -0.29 13.06
CA GLU A 227 17.41 -0.87 11.83
C GLU A 227 16.50 -0.61 10.61
N SER A 228 17.12 -0.06 9.56
CA SER A 228 16.51 0.02 8.23
C SER A 228 16.04 -1.36 7.71
N LEU A 229 15.08 -1.35 6.77
CA LEU A 229 14.58 -2.57 6.14
C LEU A 229 15.73 -3.37 5.49
N GLN A 230 15.98 -4.57 6.00
CA GLN A 230 16.91 -5.51 5.40
C GLN A 230 16.14 -6.50 4.52
N LEU A 231 16.36 -6.43 3.20
CA LEU A 231 15.79 -7.36 2.22
C LEU A 231 16.78 -8.51 1.95
N PRO A 232 16.31 -9.76 1.80
CA PRO A 232 17.19 -10.89 1.52
C PRO A 232 17.86 -10.75 0.14
N PRO A 233 19.10 -11.22 -0.07
CA PRO A 233 19.73 -11.20 -1.40
C PRO A 233 18.98 -12.11 -2.38
N ARG A 234 18.86 -11.69 -3.65
CA ARG A 234 18.12 -12.41 -4.71
C ARG A 234 18.91 -12.44 -6.02
N SER A 235 19.03 -13.62 -6.63
CA SER A 235 19.79 -13.85 -7.87
C SER A 235 19.15 -13.26 -9.13
N ASN A 236 17.82 -13.10 -9.16
CA ASN A 236 17.07 -12.56 -10.31
C ASN A 236 16.86 -11.04 -10.26
N SER A 237 17.60 -10.35 -9.39
CA SER A 237 17.41 -8.93 -9.10
C SER A 237 17.78 -8.01 -10.27
N VAL A 238 18.73 -8.38 -11.12
CA VAL A 238 19.36 -7.42 -12.05
C VAL A 238 18.45 -6.98 -13.21
N ASP A 239 17.57 -7.84 -13.74
CA ASP A 239 16.74 -7.53 -14.92
C ASP A 239 15.28 -7.15 -14.61
N MET A 240 14.72 -7.61 -13.48
CA MET A 240 13.33 -7.32 -13.10
C MET A 240 13.16 -6.01 -12.31
N MET A 241 14.26 -5.39 -11.87
CA MET A 241 14.27 -4.20 -11.00
C MET A 241 14.39 -2.87 -11.75
N ARG A 242 14.46 -2.88 -13.09
CA ARG A 242 14.44 -1.63 -13.87
C ARG A 242 13.02 -1.08 -13.95
N PRO A 243 12.83 0.25 -13.79
CA PRO A 243 11.54 0.87 -14.05
C PRO A 243 11.08 0.54 -15.46
N LYS A 244 9.89 -0.07 -15.59
CA LYS A 244 9.22 -0.25 -16.89
C LYS A 244 8.53 1.07 -17.25
N LEU A 245 9.32 2.11 -17.51
CA LEU A 245 8.89 3.32 -18.18
C LEU A 245 9.30 3.23 -19.65
#